data_AF-A0A2V7M5Z6-F1
#
_entry.id   AF-A0A2V7M5Z6-F1
#
_cell.length_a   1.000
_cell.length_b   1.000
_cell.length_c   1.000
_cell.angle_alpha   90.00
_cell.angle_beta   90.00
_cell.angle_gamma   90.00
#
_symmetry.space_group_name_H-M   'P 1'
#
loop_
_entity.id
_entity.type
_entity.pdbx_description
1 polymer ?
#
loop_
_entity_poly.entity_id
_entity_poly.type
_entity_poly.pdbx_seq_one_letter_code
_entity_poly.pdbx_strand_id
1 'polypeptide(L)'
;MTEIAYHPTHVRALRETFKALRTAEFPWTADTIYLNNASIGPIPERTRRALDEFTAKRTAPHLLPDRELFAGLAAARLGLAQLINADPSEIALATNTGFGLNLAARALPLKAGDVVLLSDKEFPANVYP
;
A
#
# COMPACT_ATOMS: atom_id res chain seq x y z
N MET A 1 16.74 -27.75 7.45
CA MET A 1 17.60 -26.95 8.34
C MET A 1 17.10 -25.52 8.26
N THR A 2 16.39 -25.06 9.28
CA THR A 2 15.88 -23.68 9.34
C THR A 2 17.09 -22.78 9.56
N GLU A 3 17.50 -22.00 8.55
CA GLU A 3 18.49 -20.95 8.74
C GLU A 3 17.92 -19.95 9.73
N ILE A 4 18.40 -20.01 10.97
CA ILE A 4 17.94 -19.17 12.06
C ILE A 4 18.44 -17.74 11.76
N ALA A 5 17.51 -16.84 11.47
CA ALA A 5 17.71 -15.42 11.13
C ALA A 5 18.48 -14.57 12.16
N TYR A 6 18.96 -15.18 13.24
CA TYR A 6 19.64 -14.55 14.36
C TYR A 6 21.17 -14.73 14.34
N HIS A 7 21.75 -15.35 13.32
CA HIS A 7 23.21 -15.44 13.21
C HIS A 7 23.82 -14.02 13.11
N PRO A 8 24.85 -13.67 13.90
CA PRO A 8 25.35 -12.28 13.99
C PRO A 8 25.75 -11.64 12.65
N THR A 9 26.26 -12.45 11.71
CA THR A 9 26.61 -11.97 10.36
C THR A 9 25.36 -11.64 9.54
N HIS A 10 24.30 -12.43 9.64
CA HIS A 10 23.02 -12.15 8.97
C HIS A 10 22.35 -10.91 9.56
N VAL A 11 22.36 -10.75 10.89
CA VAL A 11 21.83 -9.55 11.55
C VAL A 11 22.61 -8.30 11.13
N ARG A 12 23.94 -8.39 11.02
CA ARG A 12 24.78 -7.28 10.54
C ARG A 12 24.49 -6.94 9.08
N ALA A 13 24.38 -7.94 8.21
CA ALA A 13 24.05 -7.74 6.80
C ALA A 13 22.68 -7.05 6.64
N LEU A 14 21.65 -7.53 7.35
CA LEU A 14 20.32 -6.91 7.37
C LEU A 14 20.37 -5.45 7.84
N ARG A 15 21.16 -5.15 8.89
CA ARG A 15 21.33 -3.79 9.39
C ARG A 15 21.90 -2.86 8.33
N GLU A 16 22.94 -3.28 7.62
CA GLU A 16 23.55 -2.46 6.56
C GLU A 16 22.59 -2.29 5.37
N THR A 17 21.84 -3.33 5.00
CA THR A 17 20.78 -3.24 3.99
C THR A 17 19.70 -2.22 4.39
N PHE A 18 19.21 -2.25 5.63
CA PHE A 18 18.20 -1.29 6.10
C PHE A 18 18.73 0.14 6.15
N LYS A 19 19.99 0.34 6.57
CA LYS A 19 20.62 1.67 6.52
C LYS A 19 20.69 2.18 5.08
N ALA A 20 21.17 1.36 4.15
CA ALA A 20 21.26 1.72 2.75
C ALA A 20 19.89 2.08 2.16
N LEU A 21 18.87 1.27 2.43
CA LEU A 21 17.49 1.53 2.01
C LEU A 21 16.93 2.81 2.62
N ARG A 22 17.15 3.05 3.92
CA ARG A 22 16.71 4.29 4.59
C ARG A 22 17.34 5.52 3.95
N THR A 23 18.66 5.49 3.71
CA THR A 23 19.37 6.61 3.09
C THR A 23 18.89 6.87 1.67
N ALA A 24 18.67 5.82 0.88
CA ALA A 24 18.28 5.95 -0.52
C ALA A 24 16.80 6.33 -0.71
N GLU A 25 15.90 5.72 0.06
CA GLU A 25 14.45 5.83 -0.16
C GLU A 25 13.76 6.80 0.80
N PHE A 26 14.37 7.13 1.93
CA PHE A 26 13.77 8.00 2.95
C PHE A 26 14.74 9.09 3.44
N PRO A 27 15.37 9.87 2.54
CA PRO A 27 16.41 10.84 2.91
C PRO A 27 15.91 11.93 3.87
N TRP A 28 14.62 12.30 3.86
CA TRP A 28 14.04 13.26 4.81
C TRP A 28 14.03 12.77 6.26
N THR A 29 14.28 11.48 6.50
CA THR A 29 14.44 10.94 7.87
C THR A 29 15.87 11.10 8.38
N ALA A 30 16.79 11.71 7.61
CA ALA A 30 18.18 11.90 8.03
C ALA A 30 18.29 12.77 9.30
N ASP A 31 17.48 13.82 9.37
CA ASP A 31 17.55 14.82 10.44
C ASP A 31 16.46 14.64 11.52
N THR A 32 15.63 13.59 11.43
CA THR A 32 14.50 13.39 12.34
C THR A 32 14.22 11.91 12.59
N ILE A 33 13.91 11.57 13.84
CA ILE A 33 13.45 10.23 14.24
C ILE A 33 11.93 10.19 14.14
N TYR A 34 11.40 9.59 13.08
CA TYR A 34 9.97 9.45 12.85
C TYR A 34 9.45 8.13 13.41
N LEU A 35 8.66 8.18 14.50
CA LEU A 35 8.13 6.99 15.19
C LEU A 35 6.63 6.73 14.90
N ASN A 36 6.05 7.35 13.88
CA ASN A 36 4.63 7.24 13.53
C ASN A 36 4.37 6.62 12.14
N ASN A 37 5.20 5.64 11.74
CA ASN A 37 5.17 5.03 10.40
C ASN A 37 3.85 4.34 10.05
N ALA A 38 3.11 3.85 11.05
CA ALA A 38 1.85 3.15 10.87
C ALA A 38 0.64 4.08 10.66
N SER A 39 0.80 5.40 10.83
CA SER A 39 -0.23 6.38 10.51
C SER A 39 -0.16 6.73 9.01
N ILE A 40 0.20 7.96 8.67
CA ILE A 40 0.37 8.37 7.27
C ILE A 40 1.66 7.77 6.70
N GLY A 41 2.75 7.82 7.47
CA GLY A 41 4.06 7.34 7.07
C GLY A 41 4.67 8.12 5.88
N PRO A 42 6.01 8.12 5.75
CA PRO A 42 6.65 8.59 4.54
C PRO A 42 6.51 7.57 3.38
N ILE A 43 6.31 8.04 2.15
CA ILE A 43 6.38 7.19 0.94
C ILE A 43 7.83 7.06 0.47
N PRO A 44 8.33 5.94 -0.08
CA PRO A 44 9.72 5.89 -0.54
C PRO A 44 9.97 6.79 -1.76
N GLU A 45 11.22 7.24 -1.94
CA GLU A 45 11.66 8.11 -3.03
C GLU A 45 11.27 7.58 -4.42
N ARG A 46 11.35 6.26 -4.64
CA ARG A 46 10.89 5.63 -5.89
C ARG A 46 9.40 5.88 -6.18
N THR A 47 8.56 5.87 -5.14
CA THR A 47 7.12 6.14 -5.27
C THR A 47 6.89 7.61 -5.56
N ARG A 48 7.61 8.51 -4.86
CA ARG A 48 7.55 9.95 -5.12
C ARG A 48 7.88 10.28 -6.59
N ARG A 49 8.96 9.70 -7.13
CA ARG A 49 9.35 9.88 -8.54
C ARG A 49 8.28 9.40 -9.52
N ALA A 50 7.71 8.22 -9.31
CA ALA A 50 6.63 7.72 -10.16
C ALA A 50 5.39 8.64 -10.14
N LEU A 51 5.05 9.20 -8.97
CA LEU A 51 3.97 10.19 -8.85
C LEU A 51 4.29 11.49 -9.58
N ASP A 52 5.52 12.00 -9.46
CA ASP A 52 5.95 13.22 -10.16
C ASP A 52 5.90 13.04 -11.68
N GLU A 53 6.43 11.91 -12.19
CA GLU A 53 6.42 11.58 -13.61
C GLU A 53 4.99 11.50 -14.15
N PHE A 54 4.08 10.82 -13.44
CA PHE A 54 2.69 10.74 -13.84
C PHE A 54 1.98 12.10 -13.77
N THR A 55 2.25 12.88 -12.72
CA THR A 55 1.70 14.23 -12.54
C THR A 55 2.14 15.16 -13.66
N ALA A 56 3.41 15.10 -14.07
CA ALA A 56 3.94 15.87 -15.18
C ALA A 56 3.20 15.57 -16.48
N LYS A 57 2.89 14.29 -16.78
CA LYS A 57 2.09 13.90 -17.96
C LYS A 57 0.69 14.52 -17.94
N ARG A 58 0.09 14.69 -16.76
CA ARG A 58 -1.27 15.26 -16.62
C ARG A 58 -1.35 16.75 -16.95
N THR A 59 -0.23 17.44 -17.14
CA THR A 59 -0.24 18.84 -17.63
C THR A 59 -0.70 18.97 -19.07
N ALA A 60 -0.58 17.90 -19.87
CA ALA A 60 -1.05 17.82 -21.25
C ALA A 60 -1.90 16.55 -21.46
N PRO A 61 -3.13 16.47 -20.90
CA PRO A 61 -3.91 15.23 -20.89
C PRO A 61 -4.30 14.74 -22.29
N HIS A 62 -4.33 15.62 -23.29
CA HIS A 62 -4.54 15.25 -24.70
C HIS A 62 -3.40 14.41 -25.29
N LEU A 63 -2.25 14.33 -24.61
CA LEU A 63 -1.12 13.47 -24.96
C LEU A 63 -1.05 12.19 -24.10
N LEU A 64 -1.98 12.01 -23.16
CA LEU A 64 -2.02 10.86 -22.26
C LEU A 64 -3.16 9.92 -22.68
N PRO A 65 -2.88 8.91 -23.54
CA PRO A 65 -3.93 8.03 -24.04
C PRO A 65 -4.44 7.11 -22.94
N ASP A 66 -5.74 6.81 -22.95
CA ASP A 66 -6.39 5.95 -21.95
C ASP A 66 -5.70 4.59 -21.76
N ARG A 67 -5.13 4.02 -22.85
CA ARG A 67 -4.34 2.77 -22.78
C ARG A 67 -3.19 2.82 -21.79
N GLU A 68 -2.54 3.99 -21.62
CA GLU A 68 -1.45 4.16 -20.65
C GLU A 68 -1.99 4.20 -19.22
N LEU A 69 -3.16 4.84 -19.02
CA LEU A 69 -3.85 4.84 -17.73
C LEU A 69 -4.23 3.41 -17.31
N PHE A 70 -4.87 2.67 -18.22
CA PHE A 70 -5.27 1.29 -17.97
C PHE A 70 -4.09 0.35 -17.76
N ALA A 71 -2.98 0.54 -18.49
CA ALA A 71 -1.76 -0.26 -18.30
C ALA A 71 -1.19 -0.09 -16.88
N GLY A 72 -1.16 1.14 -16.35
CA GLY A 72 -0.73 1.39 -14.97
C GLY A 72 -1.62 0.71 -13.94
N LEU A 73 -2.95 0.77 -14.14
CA LEU A 73 -3.92 0.11 -13.25
C LEU A 73 -3.82 -1.43 -13.32
N ALA A 74 -3.53 -1.99 -14.49
CA ALA A 74 -3.33 -3.43 -14.67
C ALA A 74 -2.04 -3.92 -14.01
N ALA A 75 -0.93 -3.18 -14.16
CA ALA A 75 0.33 -3.49 -13.50
C ALA A 75 0.20 -3.45 -11.97
N ALA A 76 -0.53 -2.48 -11.42
CA ALA A 76 -0.81 -2.39 -10.00
C ALA A 76 -1.57 -3.63 -9.48
N ARG A 77 -2.58 -4.11 -10.21
CA ARG A 77 -3.31 -5.33 -9.84
C ARG A 77 -2.41 -6.55 -9.82
N LEU A 78 -1.59 -6.74 -10.84
CA LEU A 78 -0.67 -7.87 -10.92
C LEU A 78 0.32 -7.87 -9.74
N GLY A 79 0.93 -6.72 -9.44
CA GLY A 79 1.87 -6.60 -8.33
C GLY A 79 1.23 -6.86 -6.96
N LEU A 80 0.02 -6.33 -6.73
CA LEU A 80 -0.72 -6.56 -5.49
C LEU A 80 -1.16 -8.02 -5.34
N ALA A 81 -1.66 -8.63 -6.42
CA ALA A 81 -2.06 -10.03 -6.47
C ALA A 81 -0.89 -10.96 -6.09
N GLN A 82 0.31 -10.71 -6.65
CA GLN A 82 1.51 -11.45 -6.28
C GLN A 82 1.91 -11.26 -4.81
N LEU A 83 1.78 -10.05 -4.28
CA LEU A 83 2.14 -9.73 -2.89
C LEU A 83 1.29 -10.49 -1.87
N ILE A 84 -0.02 -10.63 -2.14
CA ILE A 84 -0.97 -11.27 -1.21
C ILE A 84 -1.40 -12.67 -1.63
N ASN A 85 -0.79 -13.22 -2.70
CA ASN A 85 -1.12 -14.51 -3.28
C ASN A 85 -2.62 -14.65 -3.68
N ALA A 86 -3.09 -13.70 -4.49
CA ALA A 86 -4.44 -13.65 -5.07
C ALA A 86 -4.38 -13.71 -6.61
N ASP A 87 -5.52 -13.86 -7.26
CA ASP A 87 -5.65 -13.65 -8.71
C ASP A 87 -5.83 -12.15 -9.02
N PRO A 88 -5.24 -11.61 -10.11
CA PRO A 88 -5.43 -10.20 -10.48
C PRO A 88 -6.90 -9.76 -10.63
N SER A 89 -7.81 -10.68 -10.98
CA SER A 89 -9.26 -10.42 -11.08
C SER A 89 -9.94 -10.23 -9.72
N GLU A 90 -9.32 -10.65 -8.62
CA GLU A 90 -9.79 -10.44 -7.25
C GLU A 90 -9.40 -9.05 -6.71
N ILE A 91 -8.57 -8.28 -7.44
CA ILE A 91 -8.04 -6.99 -6.98
C ILE A 91 -8.85 -5.80 -7.51
N ALA A 92 -9.63 -5.19 -6.62
CA ALA A 92 -10.21 -3.86 -6.83
C ALA A 92 -9.27 -2.77 -6.27
N LEU A 93 -9.06 -1.68 -7.02
CA LEU A 93 -8.30 -0.52 -6.53
C LEU A 93 -9.26 0.51 -5.93
N ALA A 94 -8.99 0.92 -4.69
CA ALA A 94 -9.74 1.90 -3.92
C ALA A 94 -8.84 3.08 -3.50
N THR A 95 -9.45 4.19 -3.09
CA THR A 95 -8.73 5.40 -2.69
C THR A 95 -8.05 5.29 -1.33
N ASN A 96 -8.59 4.48 -0.42
CA ASN A 96 -8.03 4.16 0.89
C ASN A 96 -8.77 2.96 1.51
N THR A 97 -8.29 2.48 2.67
CA THR A 97 -8.87 1.35 3.39
C THR A 97 -10.34 1.58 3.79
N GLY A 98 -10.68 2.77 4.30
CA GLY A 98 -12.05 3.07 4.73
C GLY A 98 -13.05 3.05 3.59
N PHE A 99 -12.68 3.60 2.42
CA PHE A 99 -13.49 3.54 1.20
C PHE A 99 -13.67 2.09 0.73
N GLY A 100 -12.58 1.31 0.69
CA GLY A 100 -12.62 -0.09 0.28
C GLY A 100 -13.52 -0.95 1.17
N LEU A 101 -13.42 -0.78 2.49
CA LEU A 101 -14.25 -1.50 3.45
C LEU A 101 -15.73 -1.11 3.35
N ASN A 102 -16.03 0.18 3.22
CA ASN A 102 -17.41 0.64 3.03
C ASN A 102 -18.02 0.13 1.72
N LEU A 103 -17.22 0.08 0.64
CA LEU A 103 -17.65 -0.50 -0.63
C LEU A 103 -17.99 -1.98 -0.47
N ALA A 104 -17.11 -2.76 0.18
CA ALA A 104 -17.33 -4.18 0.43
C ALA A 104 -18.57 -4.42 1.33
N ALA A 105 -18.71 -3.66 2.42
CA ALA A 105 -19.83 -3.78 3.34
C ALA A 105 -21.18 -3.51 2.64
N ARG A 106 -21.24 -2.50 1.77
CA ARG A 106 -22.46 -2.17 1.00
C ARG A 106 -22.79 -3.18 -0.09
N ALA A 107 -21.82 -4.00 -0.51
CA ALA A 107 -22.01 -5.05 -1.49
C ALA A 107 -22.49 -6.38 -0.87
N LEU A 108 -22.42 -6.53 0.46
CA LEU A 108 -22.91 -7.73 1.13
C LEU A 108 -24.45 -7.79 1.05
N PRO A 109 -25.03 -8.95 0.68
CA PRO A 109 -26.48 -9.11 0.53
C PRO A 109 -27.19 -9.33 1.87
N LEU A 110 -26.88 -8.50 2.87
CA LEU A 110 -27.44 -8.59 4.22
C LEU A 110 -28.93 -8.26 4.21
N LYS A 111 -29.68 -8.95 5.07
CA LYS A 111 -31.12 -8.81 5.25
C LYS A 111 -31.44 -8.46 6.69
N ALA A 112 -32.66 -7.98 6.91
CA ALA A 112 -33.17 -7.77 8.26
C ALA A 112 -33.08 -9.08 9.06
N GLY A 113 -32.46 -9.02 10.24
CA GLY A 113 -32.21 -10.18 11.10
C GLY A 113 -30.79 -10.76 10.99
N ASP A 114 -30.00 -10.39 9.97
CA ASP A 114 -28.60 -10.77 9.91
C ASP A 114 -27.77 -10.05 10.99
N VAL A 115 -26.75 -10.74 11.49
CA VAL A 115 -25.87 -10.25 12.55
C VAL A 115 -24.47 -10.04 11.99
N VAL A 116 -23.94 -8.83 12.16
CA VAL A 116 -22.55 -8.48 11.84
C VAL A 116 -21.77 -8.44 13.15
N LEU A 117 -20.72 -9.26 13.25
CA LEU A 117 -19.83 -9.30 14.42
C LEU A 117 -18.56 -8.52 14.12
N LEU A 118 -18.17 -7.64 15.04
CA LEU A 118 -16.96 -6.83 14.97
C LEU A 118 -16.20 -6.90 16.30
N SER A 119 -14.90 -6.61 16.27
CA SER A 119 -14.10 -6.41 17.48
C SER A 119 -14.45 -5.08 18.15
N ASP A 120 -14.36 -5.00 19.48
CA ASP A 120 -14.50 -3.74 20.23
C ASP A 120 -13.24 -2.84 20.11
N LYS A 121 -12.20 -3.32 19.40
CA LYS A 121 -10.96 -2.59 19.11
C LYS A 121 -10.80 -2.18 17.65
N GLU A 122 -11.89 -2.23 16.88
CA GLU A 122 -11.86 -1.83 15.48
C GLU A 122 -11.52 -0.35 15.30
N PHE A 123 -10.90 -0.03 14.16
CA PHE A 123 -10.70 1.34 13.74
C PHE A 123 -12.05 1.99 13.39
N PRO A 124 -12.30 3.29 13.66
CA PRO A 124 -13.61 3.92 13.44
C PRO A 124 -14.20 3.72 12.04
N ALA A 125 -13.37 3.67 10.99
CA ALA A 125 -13.83 3.45 9.62
C ALA A 125 -14.43 2.05 9.37
N ASN A 126 -14.24 1.10 10.29
CA ASN A 126 -14.81 -0.24 10.24
C ASN A 126 -16.14 -0.34 11.00
N VAL A 127 -16.51 0.70 11.76
CA VAL A 127 -17.68 0.71 12.66
C VAL A 127 -18.71 1.73 12.20
N TYR A 128 -18.27 2.92 11.80
CA TYR A 128 -19.15 4.03 11.44
C TYR A 128 -19.22 4.21 9.92
N PRO A 129 -20.41 4.55 9.38
CA PRO A 129 -20.61 4.82 7.96
C PRO A 129 -20.02 6.16 7.49
#